data_AF-A0A2G9MVU3-F1
#
_entry.id   AF-A0A2G9MVU3-F1
#
_cell.length_a   1.000
_cell.length_b   1.000
_cell.length_c   1.000
_cell.angle_alpha   90.00
_cell.angle_beta   90.00
_cell.angle_gamma   90.00
#
_symmetry.space_group_name_H-M   'P 1'
#
loop_
_entity.id
_entity.type
_entity.pdbx_description
1 polymer ?
#
loop_
_entity_poly.entity_id
_entity_poly.type
_entity_poly.pdbx_seq_one_letter_code
_entity_poly.pdbx_strand_id
1 'polypeptide(L)' 'IRSGIDAAKAICCGAVLASSALPFVRSNAPAKILSSYKQQFQTSMFLVGAKSISELGRDKCLVLGKTREYCEAFDD' A
#
# COMPACT_ATOMS: atom_id res chain seq x y z
N ILE A 1 -4.24 6.22 1.87
CA ILE A 1 -2.78 6.13 1.68
C ILE A 1 -2.09 7.34 2.30
N ARG A 2 -1.26 7.13 3.33
CA ARG A 2 -0.52 8.16 4.07
C ARG A 2 0.99 7.90 4.10
N SER A 3 1.45 6.81 3.49
CA SER A 3 2.84 6.36 3.46
C SER A 3 3.08 5.45 2.25
N GLY A 4 4.35 5.12 1.97
CA GLY A 4 4.68 4.11 0.95
C GLY A 4 4.27 2.69 1.32
N ILE A 5 4.25 2.35 2.62
CA ILE A 5 3.76 1.05 3.09
C ILE A 5 2.25 0.91 2.91
N ASP A 6 1.49 1.99 3.09
CA ASP A 6 0.04 1.96 2.82
C ASP A 6 -0.23 1.69 1.33
N ALA A 7 0.57 2.28 0.45
CA ALA A 7 0.47 2.02 -0.99
C ALA A 7 0.80 0.55 -1.31
N ALA A 8 1.84 -0.01 -0.71
CA ALA A 8 2.21 -1.41 -0.88
C ALA A 8 1.08 -2.36 -0.41
N LYS A 9 0.48 -2.10 0.75
CA LYS A 9 -0.67 -2.86 1.26
C LYS A 9 -1.86 -2.79 0.31
N ALA A 10 -2.18 -1.61 -0.23
CA ALA A 10 -3.29 -1.47 -1.17
C ALA A 10 -3.09 -2.34 -2.43
N ILE A 11 -1.88 -2.34 -3.00
CA ILE A 11 -1.54 -3.21 -4.13
C ILE A 11 -1.64 -4.69 -3.74
N CYS A 12 -1.11 -5.06 -2.58
CA CYS A 12 -1.16 -6.43 -2.07
C CYS A 12 -2.61 -6.91 -1.80
N CYS A 13 -3.51 -6.00 -1.44
CA CYS A 13 -4.95 -6.26 -1.33
C CYS A 13 -5.68 -6.31 -2.69
N GLY A 14 -4.97 -6.26 -3.81
CA GLY A 14 -5.53 -6.40 -5.16
C GLY A 14 -5.75 -5.11 -5.94
N ALA A 15 -5.31 -3.95 -5.43
CA ALA A 15 -5.36 -2.71 -6.20
C ALA A 15 -4.32 -2.69 -7.33
N VAL A 16 -4.65 -2.07 -8.46
CA VAL A 16 -3.72 -1.85 -9.57
C VAL A 16 -2.90 -0.55 -9.38
N LEU A 17 -3.44 0.41 -8.63
CA LEU A 17 -2.85 1.71 -8.37
C LEU A 17 -3.23 2.21 -6.97
N ALA A 18 -2.31 2.93 -6.32
CA ALA A 18 -2.57 3.63 -5.07
C ALA A 18 -2.33 5.14 -5.26
N SER A 19 -3.23 5.99 -4.74
CA SER A 19 -3.10 7.45 -4.81
C SER A 19 -3.25 8.11 -3.45
N SER A 20 -2.75 9.34 -3.33
CA SER A 20 -3.01 10.19 -2.16
C SER A 20 -3.14 11.64 -2.59
N ALA A 21 -4.01 12.39 -1.92
CA ALA A 21 -4.26 13.81 -2.19
C ALA A 21 -3.91 14.67 -0.96
N LEU A 22 -4.63 14.47 0.14
CA LEU A 22 -4.51 15.28 1.36
C LEU A 22 -3.07 15.50 1.88
N PRO A 23 -2.18 14.47 1.95
CA PRO A 23 -0.81 14.65 2.43
C PRO A 23 0.03 15.55 1.52
N PHE A 24 -0.23 15.54 0.22
CA PHE A 24 0.46 16.42 -0.74
C PHE A 24 -0.09 17.84 -0.69
N VAL A 25 -1.41 18.00 -0.57
CA VAL A 25 -2.06 19.32 -0.48
C VAL A 25 -1.68 20.08 0.80
N ARG A 26 -1.54 19.36 1.92
CA ARG A 26 -1.19 19.98 3.22
C ARG A 26 0.29 20.28 3.41
N SER A 27 1.15 19.86 2.48
CA SER A 27 2.60 19.96 2.65
C SER A 27 3.17 21.11 1.87
N ASN A 28 4.07 21.87 2.51
CA ASN A 28 4.90 22.87 1.84
C ASN A 28 6.06 22.22 1.04
N ALA A 29 6.25 20.90 1.14
CA ALA A 29 7.31 20.15 0.47
C ALA A 29 6.77 18.81 -0.11
N PRO A 30 5.83 18.85 -1.08
CA PRO A 30 5.20 17.65 -1.63
C PRO A 30 6.19 16.69 -2.29
N ALA A 31 7.26 17.22 -2.90
CA ALA A 31 8.33 16.40 -3.49
C ALA A 31 9.07 15.55 -2.44
N LYS A 32 9.29 16.09 -1.23
CA LYS A 32 9.93 15.34 -0.13
C LYS A 32 9.04 14.20 0.37
N ILE A 33 7.73 14.45 0.44
CA ILE A 33 6.75 13.40 0.77
C ILE A 33 6.75 12.31 -0.30
N LEU A 34 6.76 12.68 -1.58
CA LEU A 34 6.77 11.72 -2.68
C LEU A 34 8.03 10.85 -2.64
N SER A 35 9.21 11.44 -2.42
CA SER A 35 10.46 10.71 -2.28
C SER A 35 10.42 9.73 -1.11
N SER A 36 9.86 10.15 0.04
CA SER A 36 9.68 9.28 1.21
C SER A 36 8.71 8.12 0.92
N TYR A 37 7.60 8.38 0.24
CA TYR A 37 6.65 7.34 -0.16
C TYR A 37 7.32 6.33 -1.11
N LYS A 38 8.07 6.82 -2.10
CA LYS A 38 8.79 5.96 -3.05
C LYS A 38 9.78 5.04 -2.34
N GLN A 39 10.60 5.59 -1.43
CA GLN A 39 11.56 4.82 -0.65
C GLN A 39 10.86 3.76 0.20
N GLN A 40 9.83 4.13 0.96
CA GLN A 40 9.09 3.20 1.81
C GLN A 40 8.38 2.09 1.01
N PHE A 41 7.85 2.42 -0.17
CA PHE A 41 7.23 1.44 -1.06
C PHE A 41 8.26 0.43 -1.58
N GLN A 42 9.41 0.91 -2.06
CA GLN A 42 10.52 0.06 -2.50
C GLN A 42 11.08 -0.81 -1.36
N THR A 43 11.22 -0.26 -0.15
CA THR A 43 11.61 -1.03 1.04
C THR A 43 10.58 -2.11 1.36
N SER A 44 9.29 -1.80 1.26
CA SER A 44 8.22 -2.78 1.50
C SER A 44 8.31 -3.93 0.49
N MET A 45 8.47 -3.62 -0.81
CA MET A 45 8.68 -4.62 -1.86
C MET A 45 9.93 -5.48 -1.61
N PHE A 46 11.05 -4.85 -1.24
CA PHE A 46 12.29 -5.56 -0.93
C PHE A 46 12.11 -6.55 0.23
N LEU A 47 11.47 -6.13 1.32
CA LEU A 47 11.27 -6.97 2.51
C LEU A 47 10.36 -8.18 2.28
N VAL A 48 9.42 -8.08 1.35
CA VAL A 48 8.52 -9.19 0.99
C VAL A 48 9.03 -10.00 -0.22
N GLY A 49 10.16 -9.62 -0.81
CA GLY A 49 10.76 -10.33 -1.94
C GLY A 49 10.09 -10.07 -3.30
N ALA A 50 9.27 -9.03 -3.42
CA ALA A 50 8.59 -8.68 -4.67
C ALA A 50 9.51 -7.84 -5.58
N LYS A 51 9.83 -8.34 -6.78
CA LYS A 51 10.67 -7.65 -7.78
C LYS A 51 9.87 -6.74 -8.70
N SER A 52 8.56 -6.91 -8.74
CA SER A 52 7.63 -6.12 -9.55
C SER A 52 6.33 -5.81 -8.80
N ILE A 53 5.59 -4.80 -9.25
CA ILE A 53 4.27 -4.45 -8.68
C ILE A 53 3.28 -5.62 -8.84
N SER A 54 3.37 -6.34 -9.97
CA SER A 54 2.56 -7.54 -10.22
C SER A 54 2.89 -8.69 -9.27
N GLU A 55 4.15 -8.85 -8.86
CA GLU A 55 4.53 -9.82 -7.82
C GLU A 55 4.00 -9.41 -6.45
N LEU A 56 4.12 -8.13 -6.09
CA LEU A 56 3.60 -7.60 -4.82
C LEU A 56 2.08 -7.83 -4.67
N GLY A 57 1.33 -7.74 -5.76
CA GLY A 57 -0.12 -8.01 -5.78
C GLY A 57 -0.51 -9.49 -5.72
N ARG A 58 0.45 -10.42 -5.91
CA ARG A 58 0.23 -11.88 -5.83
C ARG A 58 0.62 -12.47 -4.48
N ASP A 59 1.39 -11.73 -3.68
CA ASP A 59 1.80 -12.18 -2.36
C ASP A 59 0.60 -12.28 -1.41
N LYS A 60 0.65 -13.28 -0.52
CA LYS A 60 -0.39 -13.49 0.48
C LYS A 60 -0.30 -12.39 1.55
N CYS A 61 -1.29 -11.51 1.61
CA CYS A 61 -1.48 -10.62 2.75
C CYS A 61 -2.28 -11.32 3.85
N LEU A 62 -1.93 -11.07 5.11
CA LEU A 62 -2.71 -11.52 6.26
C LEU A 62 -3.66 -10.39 6.68
N VAL A 63 -4.96 -10.61 6.54
CA VAL A 63 -6.02 -9.69 6.97
C VAL A 63 -6.55 -10.11 8.34
N LEU A 64 -6.59 -9.18 9.30
CA LEU A 64 -6.95 -9.45 10.70
C LEU A 64 -8.00 -8.47 11.23
N GLY A 65 -8.56 -8.79 12.40
CA GLY A 65 -9.50 -7.94 13.14
C GLY A 65 -10.78 -7.62 12.36
N LYS A 66 -11.28 -6.39 12.54
CA LYS A 66 -12.54 -5.93 11.90
C LYS A 66 -12.53 -6.07 10.39
N THR A 67 -11.39 -5.84 9.73
CA THR A 67 -11.30 -5.97 8.26
C THR A 67 -11.54 -7.42 7.82
N ARG A 68 -11.01 -8.39 8.57
CA ARG A 68 -11.26 -9.82 8.30
C ARG A 68 -12.75 -10.15 8.52
N GLU A 69 -13.32 -9.69 9.63
CA GLU A 69 -14.76 -9.89 9.94
C GLU A 69 -15.66 -9.33 8.83
N TYR A 70 -15.30 -8.17 8.25
CA TYR A 70 -16.01 -7.63 7.09
C TYR A 70 -15.83 -8.52 5.85
N CYS A 71 -14.61 -8.92 5.49
CA CYS A 71 -14.40 -9.79 4.32
C CYS A 71 -15.22 -11.09 4.42
N GLU A 72 -15.23 -11.74 5.59
CA GLU A 72 -15.99 -12.97 5.83
C GLU A 72 -17.51 -12.75 5.72
N ALA A 73 -18.03 -11.59 6.11
CA ALA A 73 -19.45 -11.27 6.00
C ALA A 73 -19.92 -10.96 4.56
N PHE A 74 -19.01 -10.75 3.63
CA PHE A 74 -19.31 -10.43 2.22
C PHE A 74 -18.86 -11.52 1.23
N ASP A 75 -18.31 -12.63 1.73
CA ASP A 75 -17.89 -13.80 0.93
C ASP A 75 -19.02 -14.87 0.78
N ASP A 76 -20.25 -14.56 1.22
CA ASP A 76 -21.49 -15.33 0.97
C ASP A 76 -22.13 -14.99 -0.40
#